data_AF-A0A485LH70-F1
#
_entry.id   AF-A0A485LH70-F1
#
_cell.length_a   1.000
_cell.length_b   1.000
_cell.length_c   1.000
_cell.angle_alpha   90.00
_cell.angle_beta   90.00
_cell.angle_gamma   90.00
#
_symmetry.space_group_name_H-M   'P 1'
#
loop_
_entity.id
_entity.type
_entity.pdbx_description
1 polymer ?
#
loop_
_entity_poly.entity_id
_entity_poly.type
_entity_poly.pdbx_seq_one_letter_code
_entity_poly.pdbx_strand_id
1 'polypeptide(L)'
;MLSPEQSILGGVFSAMGLATLFFPGLVHEYGFEKAFVGAEPASPAMLIMIQCFGSQAALCGLTILSTKWTRRSYRNFALAMVPYLVFDVYALAKGMCTPFGAIGDGIGNVIFVSCCYVGYYRRDKDDGKPLLKH
;
A
#
# COMPACT_ATOMS: atom_id res chain seq x y z
N MET A 1 -21.18 7.29 -4.96
CA MET A 1 -20.06 8.05 -4.39
C MET A 1 -19.20 7.10 -3.57
N LEU A 2 -17.88 7.19 -3.66
CA LEU A 2 -16.97 6.39 -2.83
C LEU A 2 -17.16 6.77 -1.36
N SER A 3 -17.04 5.81 -0.43
CA SER A 3 -17.04 6.15 0.99
C SER A 3 -15.71 6.80 1.39
N PRO A 4 -15.69 7.65 2.44
CA PRO A 4 -14.48 8.36 2.84
C PRO A 4 -13.27 7.45 3.06
N GLU A 5 -13.46 6.31 3.74
CA GLU A 5 -12.39 5.34 3.98
C GLU A 5 -11.85 4.69 2.69
N GLN A 6 -12.70 4.49 1.67
CA GLN A 6 -12.26 3.97 0.37
C GLN A 6 -11.44 5.01 -0.39
N SER A 7 -11.92 6.27 -0.39
CA SER A 7 -11.24 7.39 -1.04
C SER A 7 -9.87 7.64 -0.43
N ILE A 8 -9.77 7.60 0.91
CA ILE A 8 -8.50 7.77 1.62
C ILE A 8 -7.57 6.59 1.32
N LEU A 9 -8.04 5.35 1.49
CA LEU A 9 -7.24 4.15 1.24
C LEU A 9 -6.67 4.13 -0.19
N GLY A 10 -7.54 4.28 -1.18
CA GLY A 10 -7.14 4.28 -2.59
C GLY A 10 -6.30 5.50 -2.96
N GLY A 11 -6.61 6.66 -2.39
CA GLY A 11 -5.86 7.90 -2.60
C GLY A 11 -4.42 7.80 -2.10
N VAL A 12 -4.21 7.29 -0.88
CA VAL A 12 -2.87 7.14 -0.30
C VAL A 12 -2.07 6.08 -1.06
N PHE A 13 -2.65 4.91 -1.38
CA PHE A 13 -2.00 3.91 -2.24
C PHE A 13 -1.57 4.50 -3.59
N SER A 14 -2.46 5.28 -4.22
CA SER A 14 -2.18 5.91 -5.50
C SER A 14 -1.06 6.94 -5.37
N ALA A 15 -1.13 7.83 -4.38
CA ALA A 15 -0.12 8.88 -4.19
C ALA A 15 1.27 8.29 -3.90
N MET A 16 1.36 7.34 -2.97
CA MET A 16 2.64 6.69 -2.64
C MET A 16 3.17 5.85 -3.81
N GLY A 17 2.29 5.11 -4.50
CA GLY A 17 2.66 4.33 -5.67
C GLY A 17 3.18 5.19 -6.82
N LEU A 18 2.48 6.28 -7.14
CA LEU A 18 2.90 7.22 -8.18
C LEU A 18 4.20 7.96 -7.80
N ALA A 19 4.37 8.34 -6.53
CA ALA A 19 5.63 8.91 -6.06
C ALA A 19 6.80 7.93 -6.25
N THR A 20 6.58 6.66 -5.92
CA THR A 20 7.58 5.59 -6.07
C THR A 20 7.87 5.27 -7.54
N LEU A 21 6.85 5.35 -8.41
CA LEU A 21 6.97 5.12 -9.84
C LEU A 21 7.73 6.25 -10.56
N PHE A 22 7.40 7.51 -10.26
CA PHE A 22 7.96 8.65 -10.99
C PHE A 22 9.24 9.20 -10.37
N PHE A 23 9.49 8.95 -9.08
CA PHE A 23 10.68 9.44 -8.38
C PHE A 23 11.47 8.30 -7.69
N PRO A 24 11.85 7.23 -8.43
CA PRO A 24 12.47 6.06 -7.83
C PRO A 24 13.84 6.34 -7.19
N GLY A 25 14.57 7.35 -7.68
CA GLY A 25 15.85 7.77 -7.10
C GLY A 25 15.69 8.35 -5.68
N LEU A 26 14.63 9.12 -5.43
CA LEU A 26 14.34 9.65 -4.09
C LEU A 26 13.95 8.52 -3.15
N VAL A 27 13.14 7.56 -3.62
CA VAL A 27 12.79 6.38 -2.82
C VAL A 27 14.02 5.52 -2.53
N HIS A 28 14.93 5.37 -3.49
CA HIS A 28 16.19 4.69 -3.25
C HIS A 28 17.01 5.37 -2.14
N GLU A 29 17.19 6.68 -2.25
CA GLU A 29 18.06 7.46 -1.37
C GLU A 29 17.52 7.60 0.05
N TYR A 30 16.20 7.83 0.19
CA TYR A 30 15.57 8.07 1.49
C TYR A 30 14.84 6.85 2.05
N GLY A 31 14.59 5.82 1.24
CA GLY A 31 13.86 4.63 1.66
C GLY A 31 14.75 3.53 2.25
N PHE A 32 15.93 3.32 1.68
CA PHE A 32 16.76 2.14 1.98
C PHE A 32 18.11 2.50 2.59
N GLU A 33 18.58 1.65 3.50
CA GLU A 33 19.92 1.77 4.07
C GLU A 33 20.99 1.34 3.08
N LYS A 34 22.05 2.14 2.94
CA LYS A 34 23.15 1.89 1.99
C LYS A 34 23.88 0.58 2.24
N ALA A 35 23.85 0.08 3.48
CA ALA A 35 24.40 -1.23 3.83
C ALA A 35 23.69 -2.39 3.11
N PHE A 36 22.44 -2.20 2.66
CA PHE A 36 21.63 -3.20 1.98
C PHE A 36 21.57 -3.01 0.46
N VAL A 37 21.53 -1.75 -0.01
CA VAL A 37 21.39 -1.43 -1.44
C VAL A 37 22.70 -1.04 -2.13
N GLY A 38 23.80 -0.94 -1.36
CA GLY A 38 25.10 -0.47 -1.82
C GLY A 38 25.31 1.03 -1.56
N ALA A 39 26.58 1.44 -1.48
CA ALA A 39 26.95 2.83 -1.28
C ALA A 39 27.01 3.65 -2.58
N GLU A 40 27.05 2.97 -3.72
CA GLU A 40 27.04 3.55 -5.06
C GLU A 40 25.63 4.08 -5.42
N PRO A 41 25.52 4.98 -6.42
CA PRO A 41 24.22 5.38 -6.95
C PRO A 41 23.38 4.18 -7.38
N ALA A 42 22.05 4.32 -7.28
CA ALA A 42 21.11 3.26 -7.63
C ALA A 42 21.39 2.69 -9.03
N SER A 43 21.59 1.38 -9.13
CA SER A 43 21.74 0.74 -10.42
C SER A 43 20.47 0.87 -11.25
N PRO A 44 20.54 0.84 -12.60
CA PRO A 44 19.35 0.87 -13.45
C PRO A 44 18.34 -0.24 -13.11
N ALA A 45 18.84 -1.42 -12.75
CA ALA A 45 17.99 -2.54 -12.32
C ALA A 45 17.24 -2.23 -11.01
N MET A 46 17.92 -1.63 -10.02
CA MET A 46 17.29 -1.22 -8.77
C MET A 46 16.21 -0.16 -8.99
N LEU A 47 16.47 0.83 -9.84
CA LEU A 47 15.48 1.85 -10.18
C LEU A 47 14.23 1.23 -10.83
N ILE A 48 14.41 0.29 -11.77
CA ILE A 48 13.29 -0.43 -12.38
C ILE A 48 12.51 -1.22 -11.33
N MET A 49 13.18 -1.90 -10.40
CA MET A 49 12.51 -2.65 -9.32
C MET A 49 11.66 -1.74 -8.43
N ILE A 50 12.18 -0.57 -8.04
CA ILE A 50 11.43 0.44 -7.29
C ILE A 50 10.22 0.90 -8.10
N GLN A 51 10.39 1.19 -9.39
CA GLN A 51 9.29 1.59 -10.26
C GLN A 51 8.22 0.51 -10.41
N CYS A 52 8.62 -0.76 -10.54
CA CYS A 52 7.69 -1.89 -10.57
C CYS A 52 6.91 -2.03 -9.26
N PHE A 53 7.54 -1.76 -8.12
CA PHE A 53 6.86 -1.74 -6.83
C PHE A 53 5.86 -0.57 -6.76
N GLY A 54 6.28 0.63 -7.18
CA GLY A 54 5.41 1.81 -7.25
C GLY A 54 4.22 1.64 -8.20
N SER A 55 4.42 1.02 -9.37
CA SER A 55 3.35 0.78 -10.33
C SER A 55 2.30 -0.19 -9.81
N GLN A 56 2.70 -1.24 -9.08
CA GLN A 56 1.78 -2.16 -8.41
C GLN A 56 0.94 -1.45 -7.35
N ALA A 57 1.56 -0.61 -6.51
CA ALA A 57 0.85 0.18 -5.50
C ALA A 57 -0.12 1.19 -6.13
N ALA A 58 0.29 1.87 -7.21
CA ALA A 58 -0.56 2.79 -7.94
C ALA A 58 -1.76 2.09 -8.60
N LEU A 59 -1.52 0.94 -9.25
CA LEU A 59 -2.58 0.11 -9.82
C LEU A 59 -3.57 -0.35 -8.76
N CYS A 60 -3.06 -0.76 -7.59
CA CYS A 60 -3.89 -1.12 -6.44
C CYS A 60 -4.78 0.07 -6.05
N GLY A 61 -4.19 1.24 -5.78
CA GLY A 61 -4.93 2.44 -5.39
C GLY A 61 -6.00 2.86 -6.41
N LEU A 62 -5.67 2.86 -7.71
CA LEU A 62 -6.62 3.18 -8.78
C LEU A 62 -7.75 2.14 -8.87
N THR A 63 -7.47 0.86 -8.62
CA THR A 63 -8.50 -0.19 -8.55
C THR A 63 -9.42 0.04 -7.36
N ILE A 64 -8.88 0.45 -6.21
CA ILE A 64 -9.68 0.81 -5.03
C ILE A 64 -10.60 1.98 -5.36
N LEU A 65 -10.08 3.03 -6.01
CA LEU A 65 -10.85 4.22 -6.36
C LEU A 65 -11.89 3.98 -7.47
N SER A 66 -11.69 2.97 -8.34
CA SER A 66 -12.57 2.72 -9.48
C SER A 66 -13.63 1.63 -9.25
N THR A 67 -13.61 0.95 -8.11
CA THR A 67 -14.51 -0.17 -7.81
C THR A 67 -15.48 0.13 -6.67
N LYS A 68 -16.54 -0.67 -6.52
CA LYS A 68 -17.42 -0.62 -5.33
C LYS A 68 -16.96 -1.67 -4.33
N TRP A 69 -16.56 -1.22 -3.14
CA TRP A 69 -16.10 -2.13 -2.10
C TRP A 69 -17.24 -2.57 -1.17
N THR A 70 -17.36 -3.87 -0.98
CA THR A 70 -18.26 -4.50 0.00
C THR A 70 -17.53 -4.74 1.31
N ARG A 71 -18.26 -5.14 2.36
CA ARG A 71 -17.66 -5.62 3.60
C ARG A 71 -16.60 -6.71 3.39
N ARG A 72 -16.84 -7.62 2.44
CA ARG A 72 -15.89 -8.70 2.09
C ARG A 72 -14.64 -8.15 1.41
N SER A 73 -14.77 -7.12 0.58
CA SER A 73 -13.63 -6.45 -0.08
C SER A 73 -12.65 -5.91 0.96
N TYR A 74 -13.13 -5.13 1.94
CA TYR A 74 -12.28 -4.60 3.03
C TYR A 74 -11.61 -5.70 3.85
N ARG A 75 -12.36 -6.75 4.25
CA ARG A 75 -11.79 -7.87 5.01
C ARG A 75 -10.70 -8.59 4.21
N ASN A 76 -11.00 -8.95 2.97
CA ASN A 76 -10.06 -9.71 2.14
C ASN A 76 -8.83 -8.87 1.80
N PHE A 77 -8.99 -7.56 1.58
CA PHE A 77 -7.86 -6.67 1.38
C PHE A 77 -6.98 -6.55 2.63
N ALA A 78 -7.58 -6.39 3.81
CA ALA A 78 -6.83 -6.40 5.08
C ALA A 78 -6.02 -7.69 5.28
N LEU A 79 -6.61 -8.84 4.94
CA LEU A 79 -5.90 -10.13 4.98
C LEU A 79 -4.79 -10.21 3.93
N ALA A 80 -5.01 -9.68 2.73
CA ALA A 80 -4.02 -9.66 1.66
C ALA A 80 -2.81 -8.76 1.98
N MET A 81 -2.97 -7.77 2.87
CA MET A 81 -1.86 -6.93 3.34
C MET A 81 -0.99 -7.62 4.41
N VAL A 82 -1.41 -8.73 5.00
CA VAL A 82 -0.65 -9.39 6.09
C VAL A 82 0.79 -9.75 5.67
N PRO A 83 1.05 -10.34 4.48
CA PRO A 83 2.42 -10.59 4.05
C PRO A 83 3.27 -9.31 3.94
N TYR A 84 2.67 -8.19 3.53
CA TYR A 84 3.34 -6.90 3.45
C TYR A 84 3.71 -6.37 4.85
N LEU A 85 2.78 -6.39 5.79
CA LEU A 85 3.04 -5.99 7.19
C LEU A 85 4.12 -6.85 7.86
N VAL A 86 4.14 -8.16 7.57
CA VAL A 86 5.20 -9.06 8.05
C VAL A 86 6.55 -8.68 7.45
N PHE A 87 6.57 -8.35 6.15
CA PHE A 87 7.78 -7.87 5.48
C PHE A 87 8.30 -6.57 6.09
N ASP A 88 7.44 -5.60 6.39
CA ASP A 88 7.87 -4.30 6.95
C ASP A 88 8.47 -4.45 8.35
N VAL A 89 7.86 -5.27 9.20
CA VAL A 89 8.41 -5.58 10.52
C VAL A 89 9.76 -6.30 10.39
N TYR A 90 9.87 -7.24 9.44
CA TYR A 90 11.14 -7.91 9.15
C TYR A 90 12.22 -6.92 8.66
N ALA A 91 11.88 -6.05 7.71
CA ALA A 91 12.78 -5.07 7.15
C ALA A 91 13.26 -4.06 8.21
N LEU A 92 12.35 -3.60 9.05
CA LEU A 92 12.65 -2.74 10.19
C LEU A 92 13.59 -3.43 11.18
N ALA A 93 13.29 -4.67 11.57
CA ALA A 93 14.12 -5.44 12.51
C ALA A 93 15.54 -5.72 11.96
N LYS A 94 15.70 -5.74 10.64
CA LYS A 94 16.99 -5.89 9.97
C LYS A 94 17.71 -4.57 9.69
N GLY A 95 17.07 -3.42 9.94
CA GLY A 95 17.63 -2.12 9.60
C GLY A 95 17.79 -1.94 8.09
N MET A 96 16.89 -2.50 7.28
CA MET A 96 16.94 -2.42 5.82
C MET A 96 16.51 -1.05 5.29
N CYS A 97 15.66 -0.37 6.05
CA CYS A 97 15.09 0.92 5.69
C CYS A 97 15.68 2.02 6.56
N THR A 98 15.82 3.21 5.99
CA THR A 98 16.18 4.39 6.79
C THR A 98 15.04 4.71 7.77
N PRO A 99 15.29 5.51 8.82
CA PRO A 99 14.22 6.00 9.69
C PRO A 99 13.11 6.73 8.92
N PHE A 100 13.46 7.46 7.87
CA PHE A 100 12.49 8.17 7.04
C PHE A 100 11.62 7.20 6.24
N GLY A 101 12.25 6.21 5.59
CA GLY A 101 11.54 5.17 4.84
C GLY A 101 10.61 4.36 5.73
N ALA A 102 11.09 3.93 6.90
CA ALA A 102 10.31 3.14 7.86
C ALA A 102 9.11 3.92 8.42
N ILE A 103 9.27 5.21 8.73
CA ILE A 103 8.17 6.06 9.22
C ILE A 103 7.14 6.28 8.11
N GLY A 104 7.58 6.60 6.90
CA GLY A 104 6.69 6.84 5.77
C GLY A 104 5.82 5.62 5.45
N ASP A 105 6.44 4.44 5.38
CA ASP A 105 5.74 3.18 5.15
C ASP A 105 4.83 2.80 6.33
N GLY A 106 5.32 2.94 7.57
CA GLY A 106 4.54 2.69 8.78
C GLY A 106 3.26 3.54 8.87
N ILE A 107 3.34 4.83 8.51
CA ILE A 107 2.17 5.72 8.45
C ILE A 107 1.17 5.22 7.40
N GLY A 108 1.65 4.85 6.21
CA GLY A 108 0.80 4.29 5.15
C GLY A 108 0.04 3.06 5.64
N ASN A 109 0.76 2.11 6.24
CA ASN A 109 0.19 0.88 6.79
C ASN A 109 -0.88 1.13 7.85
N VAL A 110 -0.63 2.05 8.79
CA VAL A 110 -1.63 2.43 9.80
C VAL A 110 -2.90 2.97 9.15
N ILE A 111 -2.76 3.85 8.14
CA ILE A 111 -3.90 4.36 7.38
C ILE A 111 -4.65 3.22 6.70
N PHE A 112 -3.94 2.31 6.04
CA PHE A 112 -4.55 1.23 5.27
C PHE A 112 -5.35 0.28 6.16
N VAL A 113 -4.76 -0.17 7.27
CA VAL A 113 -5.42 -1.05 8.25
C VAL A 113 -6.62 -0.34 8.88
N SER A 114 -6.48 0.93 9.25
CA SER A 114 -7.57 1.72 9.84
C SER A 114 -8.74 1.88 8.87
N CYS A 115 -8.48 2.21 7.61
CA CYS A 115 -9.52 2.32 6.59
C CYS A 115 -10.22 0.98 6.34
N CYS A 116 -9.47 -0.13 6.34
CA CYS A 116 -10.05 -1.46 6.20
C CYS A 116 -10.92 -1.85 7.39
N TYR A 117 -10.45 -1.57 8.60
CA TYR A 117 -11.22 -1.79 9.82
C TYR A 117 -12.54 -1.00 9.78
N VAL A 118 -12.46 0.32 9.56
CA VAL A 118 -13.64 1.19 9.49
C VAL A 118 -14.60 0.73 8.38
N GLY A 119 -14.09 0.43 7.18
CA GLY A 119 -14.89 -0.04 6.05
C GLY A 119 -15.58 -1.38 6.34
N TYR A 120 -14.92 -2.30 7.06
CA TYR A 120 -15.51 -3.57 7.45
C TYR A 120 -16.68 -3.42 8.42
N TYR A 121 -16.60 -2.50 9.38
CA TYR A 121 -17.66 -2.30 10.38
C TYR A 121 -18.79 -1.38 9.89
N ARG A 122 -18.51 -0.44 8.99
CA ARG A 122 -19.54 0.47 8.43
C ARG A 122 -20.39 -0.16 7.33
N ARG A 123 -19.90 -1.22 6.67
CA ARG A 123 -20.63 -1.91 5.60
C ARG A 123 -21.58 -2.96 6.15
N ASP A 124 -22.77 -3.06 5.54
CA ASP A 124 -23.75 -4.06 5.94
C ASP A 124 -23.20 -5.47 5.62
N LYS A 125 -23.59 -6.47 6.42
CA LYS A 125 -23.28 -7.88 6.15
C LYS A 125 -23.90 -8.34 4.83
N ASP A 126 -24.95 -7.67 4.38
CA ASP A 126 -25.74 -8.03 3.21
C ASP A 126 -25.35 -7.30 1.91
N ASP A 127 -24.39 -6.36 1.97
CA ASP A 127 -23.89 -5.54 0.83
C ASP A 127 -23.30 -6.36 -0.35
N GLY A 128 -23.22 -7.69 -0.24
CA GLY A 128 -22.73 -8.60 -1.28
C GLY A 128 -23.70 -9.74 -1.65
N LYS A 129 -24.96 -9.70 -1.19
CA LYS A 129 -25.97 -10.67 -1.66
C LYS A 129 -26.46 -10.25 -3.05
N PRO A 130 -26.61 -11.19 -4.02
CA PRO A 130 -27.25 -10.86 -5.28
C PRO A 130 -28.67 -10.35 -5.02
N LEU A 131 -29.08 -9.30 -5.76
CA LEU A 131 -30.41 -8.67 -5.65
C LEU A 131 -31.55 -9.65 -5.95
N LEU A 132 -31.25 -10.74 -6.64
CA LEU A 132 -32.18 -11.82 -6.93
C LEU A 132 -31.62 -13.12 -6.36
N LYS A 133 -32.39 -13.75 -5.48
CA LYS A 133 -32.18 -15.15 -5.08
C LYS A 133 -32.72 -16.00 -6.24
N HIS A 134 -31.85 -16.62 -7.04
CA HIS A 134 -32.25 -17.70 -7.94
C HIS A 134 -32.44 -18.99 -7.14
#